data_AF-A0A8H5HBF5-F1
#
_entry.id   AF-A0A8H5HBF5-F1
#
_cell.length_a   1.000
_cell.length_b   1.000
_cell.length_c   1.000
_cell.angle_alpha   90.00
_cell.angle_beta   90.00
_cell.angle_gamma   90.00
#
_symmetry.space_group_name_H-M   'P 1'
#
loop_
_entity.id
_entity.type
_entity.pdbx_description
1 polymer ?
#
loop_
_entity_poly.entity_id
_entity_poly.type
_entity_poly.pdbx_seq_one_letter_code
_entity_poly.pdbx_strand_id
1 'polypeptide(L)'
;MAAAIFFNDKDEMMVVSQDGAEEVLLSSPFKGQVDRCLVYLDDAHTRGTDLKLPINSRAAVTLGPKVTKDRLIQGCMRMRKLGYGQSVIFFAPFEIDKAIRGERVPESPTADIRTIDLLRWAIYETCQDITHLAPHWAEQGWDYLRRRRAWEAFSAAARTLLSTRVVDTLKRVWVQEEARSLEKMYSCHSGPATTGVGGADSNMRDGIFAIQELKEVNVDEEQEREVKHEIERETHIERPPRVSPANAPRIERTLAVHR
;
A
#
# COMPACT_ATOMS: atom_id res chain seq x y z
N MET A 1 1.57 -29.23 -10.68
CA MET A 1 1.75 -27.84 -11.14
C MET A 1 2.43 -27.89 -12.49
N ALA A 2 1.93 -27.19 -13.50
CA ALA A 2 2.42 -27.22 -14.88
C ALA A 2 3.17 -25.95 -15.31
N ALA A 3 3.00 -24.85 -14.58
CA ALA A 3 3.67 -23.58 -14.80
C ALA A 3 3.63 -22.74 -13.50
N ALA A 4 4.38 -21.62 -13.47
CA ALA A 4 4.29 -20.61 -12.44
C ALA A 4 4.00 -19.23 -13.04
N ILE A 5 3.12 -18.47 -12.40
CA ILE A 5 2.72 -17.11 -12.78
C ILE A 5 3.42 -16.14 -11.82
N PHE A 6 4.05 -15.11 -12.36
CA PHE A 6 4.76 -14.08 -11.58
C PHE A 6 4.73 -12.73 -12.33
N PHE A 7 5.19 -11.67 -11.67
CA PHE A 7 5.38 -10.35 -12.30
C PHE A 7 6.85 -10.12 -12.63
N ASN A 8 7.13 -9.63 -13.83
CA ASN A 8 8.49 -9.20 -14.21
C ASN A 8 8.76 -7.75 -13.78
N ASP A 9 10.00 -7.28 -14.00
CA ASP A 9 10.44 -5.91 -13.68
C ASP A 9 9.68 -4.79 -14.44
N LYS A 10 8.80 -5.15 -15.38
CA LYS A 10 7.99 -4.23 -16.18
C LYS A 10 6.52 -4.23 -15.76
N ASP A 11 6.18 -4.79 -14.61
CA ASP A 11 4.81 -4.97 -14.11
C ASP A 11 3.94 -5.85 -15.05
N GLU A 12 4.55 -6.70 -15.88
CA GLU A 12 3.82 -7.60 -16.77
C GLU A 12 3.66 -8.99 -16.14
N MET A 13 2.45 -9.53 -16.24
CA MET A 13 2.15 -10.86 -15.72
C MET A 13 2.70 -11.93 -16.67
N MET A 14 3.73 -12.63 -16.22
CA MET A 14 4.47 -13.65 -16.95
C MET A 14 4.11 -15.04 -16.46
N VAL A 15 4.32 -16.01 -17.33
CA VAL A 15 4.20 -17.44 -17.04
C VAL A 15 5.51 -18.11 -17.41
N VAL A 16 6.07 -18.86 -16.48
CA VAL A 16 7.18 -19.79 -16.73
C VAL A 16 6.64 -21.21 -16.73
N SER A 17 6.78 -21.88 -17.87
CA SER A 17 6.46 -23.30 -18.03
C SER A 17 7.52 -24.19 -17.36
N GLN A 18 7.22 -25.47 -17.15
CA GLN A 18 8.20 -26.42 -16.60
C GLN A 18 9.49 -26.53 -17.44
N ASP A 19 9.39 -26.29 -18.75
CA ASP A 19 10.52 -26.35 -19.68
C ASP A 19 11.38 -25.07 -19.64
N GLY A 20 11.03 -24.11 -18.77
CA GLY A 20 11.74 -22.84 -18.60
C GLY A 20 11.37 -21.78 -19.66
N ALA A 21 10.42 -22.05 -20.54
CA ALA A 21 9.93 -21.05 -21.47
C ALA A 21 9.07 -20.01 -20.74
N GLU A 22 9.40 -18.74 -20.95
CA GLU A 22 8.69 -17.59 -20.40
C GLU A 22 7.86 -16.88 -21.46
N GLU A 23 6.61 -16.57 -21.12
CA GLU A 23 5.68 -15.87 -22.00
C GLU A 23 4.69 -15.03 -21.19
N VAL A 24 4.05 -14.06 -21.83
CA VAL A 24 3.00 -13.25 -21.19
C VAL A 24 1.76 -14.12 -20.92
N LEU A 25 1.16 -14.02 -19.73
CA LEU A 25 -0.02 -14.82 -19.37
C LEU A 25 -1.16 -14.66 -20.37
N LEU A 26 -1.34 -13.46 -20.92
CA LEU A 26 -2.42 -13.18 -21.87
C LEU A 26 -2.32 -13.95 -23.18
N SER A 27 -1.09 -14.26 -23.65
CA SER A 27 -0.82 -15.06 -24.85
C SER A 27 -0.64 -16.54 -24.55
N SER A 28 -0.41 -16.89 -23.29
CA SER A 28 -0.14 -18.24 -22.84
C SER A 28 -1.39 -19.14 -22.82
N PRO A 29 -1.27 -20.45 -23.11
CA PRO A 29 -2.34 -21.43 -22.87
C PRO A 29 -2.76 -21.50 -21.38
N PHE A 30 -1.93 -21.01 -20.46
CA PHE A 30 -2.20 -21.04 -19.02
C PHE A 30 -3.21 -19.98 -18.54
N LYS A 31 -3.59 -19.01 -19.39
CA LYS A 31 -4.61 -17.99 -19.07
C LYS A 31 -5.91 -18.56 -18.51
N GLY A 32 -6.35 -19.69 -19.06
CA GLY A 32 -7.57 -20.39 -18.64
C GLY A 32 -7.33 -21.54 -17.66
N GLN A 33 -6.08 -21.85 -17.33
CA GLN A 33 -5.67 -23.01 -16.54
C GLN A 33 -4.89 -22.59 -15.28
N VAL A 34 -5.33 -21.51 -14.64
CA VAL A 34 -4.72 -20.98 -13.41
C VAL A 34 -4.74 -22.02 -12.28
N ASP A 35 -5.69 -22.96 -12.31
CA ASP A 35 -5.77 -24.11 -11.40
C ASP A 35 -4.58 -25.07 -11.45
N ARG A 36 -3.83 -25.06 -12.56
CA ARG A 36 -2.64 -25.89 -12.75
C ARG A 36 -1.35 -25.12 -12.49
N CYS A 37 -1.44 -23.83 -12.19
CA CYS A 37 -0.30 -22.94 -12.05
C CYS A 37 -0.01 -22.61 -10.58
N LEU A 38 1.28 -22.49 -10.24
CA LEU A 38 1.68 -21.79 -9.03
C LEU A 38 1.55 -20.29 -9.29
N VAL A 39 1.06 -19.53 -8.33
CA VAL A 39 0.99 -18.06 -8.47
C VAL A 39 1.86 -17.46 -7.39
N TYR A 40 2.83 -16.66 -7.82
CA TYR A 40 3.68 -15.87 -6.94
C TYR A 40 3.25 -14.40 -7.04
N LEU A 41 2.96 -13.81 -5.89
CA LEU A 41 2.61 -12.39 -5.75
C LEU A 41 3.52 -11.81 -4.68
N ASP A 42 4.26 -10.77 -5.02
CA ASP A 42 5.06 -10.01 -4.06
C ASP A 42 4.32 -8.74 -3.59
N ASP A 43 4.85 -8.06 -2.58
CA ASP A 43 4.17 -6.90 -1.97
C ASP A 43 3.96 -5.75 -2.98
N ALA A 44 4.95 -5.51 -3.84
CA ALA A 44 4.94 -4.45 -4.85
C ALA A 44 3.84 -4.67 -5.91
N HIS A 45 3.69 -5.89 -6.42
CA HIS A 45 2.76 -6.21 -7.51
C HIS A 45 1.42 -6.77 -7.02
N THR A 46 1.19 -6.83 -5.69
CA THR A 46 -0.13 -7.18 -5.16
C THR A 46 -1.18 -6.11 -5.47
N ARG A 47 -0.84 -4.83 -5.61
CA ARG A 47 -1.82 -3.77 -5.94
C ARG A 47 -2.27 -3.87 -7.41
N GLY A 48 -3.54 -3.58 -7.69
CA GLY A 48 -4.09 -3.60 -9.06
C GLY A 48 -4.28 -4.97 -9.73
N THR A 49 -3.79 -6.07 -9.17
CA THR A 49 -3.86 -7.39 -9.81
C THR A 49 -5.16 -8.14 -9.50
N ASP A 50 -5.96 -8.45 -10.54
CA ASP A 50 -7.14 -9.32 -10.47
C ASP A 50 -6.89 -10.68 -11.17
N LEU A 51 -6.35 -11.63 -10.42
CA LEU A 51 -6.23 -13.02 -10.85
C LEU A 51 -7.34 -13.86 -10.21
N LYS A 52 -8.20 -14.47 -11.04
CA LYS A 52 -9.28 -15.33 -10.57
C LYS A 52 -8.73 -16.68 -10.14
N LEU A 53 -8.35 -16.76 -8.87
CA LEU A 53 -7.89 -18.00 -8.25
C LEU A 53 -9.05 -19.01 -8.11
N PRO A 54 -8.80 -20.30 -8.39
CA PRO A 54 -9.77 -21.37 -8.19
C PRO A 54 -10.30 -21.44 -6.75
N ILE A 55 -11.49 -22.03 -6.59
CA ILE A 55 -12.13 -22.13 -5.27
C ILE A 55 -11.38 -23.01 -4.29
N ASN A 56 -10.63 -24.01 -4.76
CA ASN A 56 -9.86 -24.93 -3.91
C ASN A 56 -8.40 -24.49 -3.70
N SER A 57 -8.07 -23.23 -4.04
CA SER A 57 -6.72 -22.71 -3.88
C SER A 57 -6.36 -22.50 -2.42
N ARG A 58 -5.12 -22.85 -2.07
CA ARG A 58 -4.51 -22.57 -0.77
C ARG A 58 -3.29 -21.68 -0.98
N ALA A 59 -3.25 -20.55 -0.30
CA ALA A 59 -2.14 -19.62 -0.39
C ALA A 59 -1.18 -19.77 0.79
N ALA A 60 0.11 -19.61 0.51
CA ALA A 60 1.16 -19.45 1.50
C ALA A 60 1.48 -17.96 1.64
N VAL A 61 1.26 -17.41 2.83
CA VAL A 61 1.53 -16.02 3.16
C VAL A 61 2.81 -15.99 3.99
N THR A 62 3.86 -15.38 3.45
CA THR A 62 5.13 -15.18 4.14
C THR A 62 5.06 -13.92 5.00
N LEU A 63 5.40 -14.04 6.28
CA LEU A 63 5.44 -12.92 7.22
C LEU A 63 6.86 -12.36 7.28
N GLY A 64 6.98 -11.05 7.11
CA GLY A 64 8.21 -10.30 7.27
C GLY A 64 8.18 -9.40 8.53
N PRO A 65 9.31 -8.78 8.87
CA PRO A 65 9.34 -7.72 9.88
C PRO A 65 8.51 -6.51 9.43
N LYS A 66 7.96 -5.75 10.38
CA LYS A 66 7.18 -4.52 10.14
C LYS A 66 5.97 -4.72 9.21
N VAL A 67 5.40 -5.94 9.18
CA VAL A 67 4.15 -6.18 8.44
C VAL A 67 2.98 -5.62 9.23
N THR A 68 2.37 -4.56 8.70
CA THR A 68 1.16 -3.98 9.28
C THR A 68 -0.07 -4.85 9.00
N LYS A 69 -1.10 -4.68 9.82
CA LYS A 69 -2.42 -5.31 9.68
C LYS A 69 -2.95 -5.15 8.26
N ASP A 70 -2.87 -3.94 7.70
CA ASP A 70 -3.42 -3.64 6.38
C ASP A 70 -2.66 -4.36 5.27
N ARG A 71 -1.32 -4.41 5.32
CA ARG A 71 -0.52 -5.19 4.35
C ARG A 71 -0.82 -6.69 4.44
N LEU A 72 -0.89 -7.23 5.65
CA LEU A 72 -1.23 -8.63 5.88
C LEU A 72 -2.62 -8.99 5.31
N ILE A 73 -3.63 -8.19 5.65
CA ILE A 73 -5.00 -8.40 5.18
C ILE A 73 -5.08 -8.22 3.67
N GLN A 74 -4.40 -7.21 3.11
CA GLN A 74 -4.35 -6.98 1.68
C GLN A 74 -3.79 -8.18 0.91
N GLY A 75 -2.73 -8.81 1.42
CA GLY A 75 -2.17 -10.05 0.88
C GLY A 75 -3.17 -11.21 0.98
N CYS A 76 -3.77 -11.41 2.16
CA CYS A 76 -4.75 -12.48 2.38
C CYS A 76 -6.00 -12.32 1.50
N MET A 77 -6.48 -11.10 1.31
CA MET A 77 -7.69 -10.78 0.54
C MET A 77 -7.51 -10.94 -0.98
N ARG A 78 -6.30 -11.27 -1.46
CA ARG A 78 -6.11 -11.81 -2.82
C ARG A 78 -6.86 -13.14 -2.99
N MET A 79 -7.02 -13.90 -1.91
CA MET A 79 -7.96 -15.01 -1.82
C MET A 79 -9.38 -14.47 -1.64
N ARG A 80 -10.02 -14.02 -2.74
CA ARG A 80 -11.35 -13.38 -2.71
C ARG A 80 -12.48 -14.27 -2.16
N LYS A 81 -12.27 -15.60 -2.11
CA LYS A 81 -13.19 -16.58 -1.54
C LYS A 81 -12.62 -17.22 -0.26
N LEU A 82 -11.78 -16.48 0.48
CA LEU A 82 -11.21 -16.96 1.74
C LEU A 82 -12.33 -17.41 2.70
N GLY A 83 -12.22 -18.64 3.23
CA GLY A 83 -13.25 -19.27 4.06
C GLY A 83 -14.38 -19.95 3.28
N TYR A 84 -14.49 -19.72 1.97
CA TYR A 84 -15.44 -20.34 1.04
C TYR A 84 -14.70 -21.21 0.02
N GLY A 85 -13.98 -22.21 0.54
CA GLY A 85 -13.12 -23.13 -0.23
C GLY A 85 -11.65 -22.70 -0.29
N GLN A 86 -11.39 -21.38 -0.38
CA GLN A 86 -10.02 -20.88 -0.35
C GLN A 86 -9.52 -20.79 1.09
N SER A 87 -8.23 -21.05 1.27
CA SER A 87 -7.56 -21.01 2.58
C SER A 87 -6.17 -20.39 2.50
N VAL A 88 -5.64 -19.97 3.65
CA VAL A 88 -4.29 -19.43 3.79
C VAL A 88 -3.51 -20.23 4.83
N ILE A 89 -2.20 -20.28 4.67
CA ILE A 89 -1.24 -20.67 5.70
C ILE A 89 -0.20 -19.59 5.85
N PHE A 90 0.32 -19.42 7.06
CA PHE A 90 1.33 -18.43 7.36
C PHE A 90 2.68 -19.10 7.54
N PHE A 91 3.71 -18.52 6.93
CA PHE A 91 5.11 -18.88 7.13
C PHE A 91 5.81 -17.71 7.80
N ALA A 92 6.35 -17.95 8.99
CA ALA A 92 7.03 -16.94 9.79
C ALA A 92 8.49 -17.38 10.05
N PRO A 93 9.48 -16.50 9.85
CA PRO A 93 10.83 -16.67 10.40
C PRO A 93 10.79 -16.78 11.93
N PHE A 94 11.86 -17.30 12.52
CA PHE A 94 11.95 -17.52 13.97
C PHE A 94 11.73 -16.23 14.78
N GLU A 95 12.25 -15.11 14.29
CA GLU A 95 12.13 -13.80 14.93
C GLU A 95 10.66 -13.36 15.01
N ILE A 96 9.90 -13.60 13.94
CA ILE A 96 8.49 -13.23 13.84
C ILE A 96 7.62 -14.20 14.66
N ASP A 97 7.91 -15.51 14.64
CA ASP A 97 7.25 -16.48 15.53
C ASP A 97 7.41 -16.08 17.00
N LYS A 98 8.63 -15.67 17.41
CA LYS A 98 8.90 -15.17 18.76
C LYS A 98 8.12 -13.89 19.07
N ALA A 99 8.04 -12.94 18.13
CA ALA A 99 7.28 -11.70 18.30
C ALA A 99 5.77 -11.99 18.47
N ILE A 100 5.20 -12.87 17.63
CA ILE A 100 3.79 -13.29 17.74
C ILE A 100 3.51 -13.93 19.10
N ARG A 101 4.42 -14.78 19.61
CA ARG A 101 4.30 -15.39 20.94
C ARG A 101 4.45 -14.39 22.08
N GLY A 102 5.25 -13.33 21.89
CA GLY A 102 5.45 -12.27 22.88
C GLY A 102 4.19 -11.45 23.15
N GLU A 103 3.38 -11.22 22.12
CA GLU A 103 2.10 -10.47 22.21
C GLU A 103 0.92 -11.32 22.72
N ARG A 104 1.18 -12.58 23.11
CA ARG A 104 0.14 -13.47 23.60
C ARG A 104 -0.17 -13.16 25.07
N VAL A 105 -1.45 -13.17 25.41
CA VAL A 105 -1.92 -13.27 26.81
C VAL A 105 -1.29 -14.52 27.44
N PRO A 106 -0.83 -14.50 28.71
CA PRO A 106 -0.08 -15.61 29.31
C PRO A 106 -0.92 -16.89 29.44
N GLU A 107 -1.02 -17.62 28.33
CA GLU A 107 -1.28 -19.04 28.27
C GLU A 107 0.05 -19.74 27.98
N SER A 108 0.13 -21.03 28.32
CA SER A 108 1.35 -21.83 28.25
C SER A 108 2.21 -21.53 27.00
N PRO A 109 3.54 -21.32 27.14
CA PRO A 109 4.43 -20.97 26.03
C PRO A 109 4.54 -22.06 24.94
N THR A 110 4.04 -23.27 25.24
CA THR A 110 4.03 -24.43 24.36
C THR A 110 2.77 -24.57 23.52
N ALA A 111 1.78 -23.68 23.68
CA ALA A 111 0.55 -23.76 22.91
C ALA A 111 0.78 -23.34 21.44
N ASP A 112 0.05 -24.00 20.53
CA ASP A 112 0.07 -23.67 19.11
C ASP A 112 -0.34 -22.20 18.88
N ILE A 113 0.29 -21.58 17.87
CA ILE A 113 -0.08 -20.23 17.42
C ILE A 113 -1.39 -20.31 16.67
N ARG A 114 -2.37 -19.53 17.11
CA ARG A 114 -3.64 -19.38 16.42
C ARG A 114 -3.62 -18.12 15.55
N THR A 115 -4.52 -18.07 14.56
CA THR A 115 -4.69 -16.89 13.72
C THR A 115 -4.98 -15.61 14.52
N ILE A 116 -5.67 -15.72 15.67
CA ILE A 116 -5.93 -14.57 16.54
C ILE A 116 -4.64 -13.97 17.14
N ASP A 117 -3.64 -14.81 17.43
CA ASP A 117 -2.37 -14.35 18.00
C ASP A 117 -1.57 -13.59 16.93
N LEU A 118 -1.57 -14.10 15.69
CA LEU A 118 -0.98 -13.43 14.54
C LEU A 118 -1.66 -12.08 14.24
N LEU A 119 -2.99 -12.01 14.30
CA LEU A 119 -3.73 -10.76 14.09
C LEU A 119 -3.44 -9.73 15.18
N ARG A 120 -3.30 -10.15 16.44
CA ARG A 120 -2.91 -9.26 17.55
C ARG A 120 -1.52 -8.67 17.32
N TRP A 121 -0.54 -9.52 16.97
CA TRP A 121 0.80 -9.06 16.62
C TRP A 121 0.78 -8.07 15.44
N ALA A 122 0.07 -8.36 14.35
CA ALA A 122 -0.01 -7.44 13.21
C ALA A 122 -0.68 -6.09 13.56
N ILE A 123 -1.66 -6.09 14.47
CA ILE A 123 -2.25 -4.85 15.00
C ILE A 123 -1.22 -4.08 15.83
N TYR A 124 -0.48 -4.76 16.69
CA TYR A 124 0.57 -4.14 17.50
C TYR A 124 1.66 -3.51 16.62
N GLU A 125 2.16 -4.22 15.60
CA GLU A 125 3.10 -3.69 14.60
C GLU A 125 2.53 -2.46 13.89
N THR A 126 1.23 -2.42 13.63
CA THR A 126 0.58 -1.25 13.03
C THR A 126 0.57 -0.06 13.98
N CYS A 127 0.31 -0.28 15.27
CA CYS A 127 0.37 0.77 16.28
C CYS A 127 1.79 1.31 16.46
N GLN A 128 2.78 0.42 16.48
CA GLN A 128 4.20 0.77 16.49
C GLN A 128 4.57 1.63 15.27
N ASP A 129 4.17 1.21 14.07
CA ASP A 129 4.40 1.94 12.81
C ASP A 129 3.75 3.34 12.82
N ILE A 130 2.48 3.45 13.25
CA ILE A 130 1.79 4.75 13.38
C ILE A 130 2.50 5.65 14.39
N THR A 131 2.95 5.10 15.52
CA THR A 131 3.67 5.86 16.55
C THR A 131 5.01 6.35 16.01
N HIS A 132 5.72 5.51 15.26
CA HIS A 132 6.97 5.87 14.61
C HIS A 132 6.80 6.98 13.56
N LEU A 133 5.69 6.98 12.83
CA LEU A 133 5.39 8.00 11.81
C LEU A 133 4.83 9.31 12.37
N ALA A 134 4.35 9.32 13.61
CA ALA A 134 3.71 10.49 14.22
C ALA A 134 4.60 11.76 14.27
N PRO A 135 5.92 11.69 14.55
CA PRO A 135 6.80 12.86 14.52
C PRO A 135 6.96 13.45 13.12
N HIS A 136 7.00 12.61 12.08
CA HIS A 136 7.05 13.05 10.69
C HIS A 136 5.76 13.77 10.29
N TRP A 137 4.61 13.14 10.57
CA TRP A 137 3.30 13.76 10.33
C TRP A 137 3.16 15.11 11.05
N ALA A 138 3.66 15.18 12.28
CA ALA A 138 3.73 16.42 13.03
C ALA A 138 4.56 17.47 12.29
N GLU A 139 5.82 17.17 11.92
CA GLU A 139 6.70 18.09 11.19
C GLU A 139 6.08 18.58 9.88
N GLN A 140 5.43 17.71 9.13
CA GLN A 140 4.69 18.09 7.92
C GLN A 140 3.54 19.05 8.24
N GLY A 141 2.76 18.78 9.28
CA GLY A 141 1.70 19.69 9.75
C GLY A 141 2.24 21.06 10.17
N TRP A 142 3.40 21.09 10.82
CA TRP A 142 4.08 22.32 11.20
C TRP A 142 4.51 23.16 10.02
N ASP A 143 5.17 22.52 9.08
CA ASP A 143 5.67 23.17 7.89
C ASP A 143 4.51 23.72 7.05
N TYR A 144 3.41 22.96 6.94
CA TYR A 144 2.16 23.44 6.35
C TYR A 144 1.64 24.71 7.04
N LEU A 145 1.49 24.70 8.38
CA LEU A 145 0.99 25.87 9.12
C LEU A 145 1.92 27.09 8.95
N ARG A 146 3.24 26.87 8.98
CA ARG A 146 4.24 27.91 8.77
C ARG A 146 4.10 28.53 7.37
N ARG A 147 4.04 27.69 6.33
CA ARG A 147 3.86 28.13 4.94
C ARG A 147 2.54 28.87 4.76
N ARG A 148 1.46 28.39 5.38
CA ARG A 148 0.13 29.02 5.34
C ARG A 148 0.13 30.41 5.98
N ARG A 149 0.71 30.58 7.18
CA ARG A 149 0.83 31.90 7.82
C ARG A 149 1.65 32.88 6.98
N ALA A 150 2.77 32.41 6.41
CA ALA A 150 3.58 33.24 5.52
C ALA A 150 2.81 33.64 4.25
N TRP A 151 2.00 32.73 3.70
CA TRP A 151 1.13 33.01 2.56
C TRP A 151 0.02 34.02 2.89
N GLU A 152 -0.62 33.91 4.05
CA GLU A 152 -1.63 34.87 4.50
C GLU A 152 -1.02 36.26 4.68
N ALA A 153 0.15 36.36 5.33
CA ALA A 153 0.89 37.60 5.50
C ALA A 153 1.32 38.22 4.16
N PHE A 154 1.82 37.38 3.24
CA PHE A 154 2.14 37.78 1.88
C PHE A 154 0.90 38.29 1.14
N SER A 155 -0.20 37.54 1.19
CA SER A 155 -1.45 37.89 0.50
C SER A 155 -2.04 39.19 1.01
N ALA A 156 -1.95 39.46 2.32
CA ALA A 156 -2.37 40.73 2.90
C ALA A 156 -1.46 41.89 2.45
N ALA A 157 -0.14 41.72 2.50
CA ALA A 157 0.82 42.74 2.10
C ALA A 157 0.80 43.04 0.58
N ALA A 158 0.64 42.01 -0.24
CA ALA A 158 0.56 42.10 -1.69
C ALA A 158 -0.66 42.89 -2.18
N ARG A 159 -1.77 42.91 -1.42
CA ARG A 159 -2.93 43.76 -1.73
C ARG A 159 -2.64 45.26 -1.61
N THR A 160 -1.68 45.64 -0.78
CA THR A 160 -1.31 47.04 -0.56
C THR A 160 -0.11 47.44 -1.42
N LEU A 161 0.96 46.63 -1.43
CA LEU A 161 2.16 46.92 -2.20
C LEU A 161 2.98 45.65 -2.46
N LEU A 162 3.11 45.28 -3.73
CA LEU A 162 4.01 44.22 -4.18
C LEU A 162 5.44 44.76 -4.23
N SER A 163 6.29 44.30 -3.30
CA SER A 163 7.72 44.64 -3.28
C SER A 163 8.58 43.38 -3.22
N THR A 164 9.81 43.49 -3.72
CA THR A 164 10.81 42.41 -3.69
C THR A 164 11.03 41.86 -2.27
N ARG A 165 10.99 42.73 -1.26
CA ARG A 165 11.16 42.35 0.16
C ARG A 165 10.06 41.43 0.67
N VAL A 166 8.81 41.62 0.22
CA VAL A 166 7.66 40.80 0.59
C VAL A 166 7.77 39.41 -0.04
N VAL A 167 8.21 39.35 -1.30
CA VAL A 167 8.49 38.08 -2.00
C VAL A 167 9.66 37.32 -1.37
N ASP A 168 10.75 38.00 -1.01
CA ASP A 168 11.92 37.37 -0.37
C ASP A 168 11.61 36.81 1.01
N THR A 169 10.64 37.40 1.71
CA THR A 169 10.17 36.89 3.01
C THR A 169 9.35 35.61 2.82
N LEU A 170 8.47 35.56 1.81
CA LEU A 170 7.76 34.34 1.46
C LEU A 170 8.71 33.22 1.02
N LYS A 171 9.66 33.53 0.13
CA LYS A 171 10.68 32.57 -0.35
C LYS A 171 11.47 31.95 0.79
N ARG A 172 11.92 32.75 1.76
CA ARG A 172 12.67 32.25 2.92
C ARG A 172 11.90 31.24 3.77
N VAL A 173 10.56 31.31 3.78
CA VAL A 173 9.72 30.40 4.55
C VAL A 173 9.32 29.16 3.74
N TRP A 174 9.15 29.31 2.43
CA TRP A 174 8.68 28.25 1.53
C TRP A 174 9.79 27.40 0.93
N VAL A 175 11.00 27.95 0.77
CA VAL A 175 12.15 27.21 0.25
C VAL A 175 12.76 26.40 1.39
N GLN A 176 12.70 25.08 1.27
CA GLN A 176 13.43 24.16 2.12
C GLN A 176 14.78 23.81 1.49
N GLU A 177 15.79 23.57 2.34
CA GLU A 177 17.06 23.00 1.87
C GLU A 177 16.83 21.56 1.43
N GLU A 178 16.93 21.30 0.12
CA GLU A 178 16.79 19.97 -0.47
C GLU A 178 17.91 19.00 -0.04
N ALA A 179 19.09 19.54 0.26
CA ALA A 179 20.24 18.77 0.72
C ALA A 179 20.77 19.29 2.06
N ARG A 180 20.99 18.37 3.00
CA ARG A 180 21.66 18.64 4.27
C ARG A 180 23.07 18.07 4.22
N SER A 181 24.03 18.73 4.87
CA SER A 181 25.36 18.14 5.03
C SER A 181 25.30 16.93 5.98
N LEU A 182 26.19 15.95 5.78
CA LEU A 182 26.33 14.81 6.69
C LEU A 182 26.60 15.26 8.12
N GLU A 183 27.37 16.33 8.30
CA GLU A 183 27.60 16.93 9.62
C GLU A 183 26.28 17.40 10.24
N LYS A 184 25.40 18.08 9.49
CA LYS A 184 24.09 18.52 10.01
C LYS A 184 23.13 17.37 10.32
N MET A 185 23.30 16.22 9.67
CA MET A 185 22.47 15.02 9.85
C MET A 185 22.95 14.12 11.00
N TYR A 186 24.26 14.02 11.21
CA TYR A 186 24.90 13.08 12.14
C TYR A 186 25.70 13.74 13.26
N SER A 187 25.79 15.08 13.32
CA SER A 187 26.49 15.73 14.44
C SER A 187 25.76 15.43 15.75
N CYS A 188 26.53 15.06 16.76
CA CYS A 188 26.01 14.72 18.08
C CYS A 188 25.40 15.97 18.72
N HIS A 189 24.10 16.16 18.51
CA HIS A 189 23.34 17.18 19.21
C HIS A 189 23.14 16.68 20.65
N SER A 190 23.91 17.24 21.59
CA SER A 190 23.65 17.08 23.03
C SER A 190 22.39 17.87 23.38
N GLY A 191 21.22 17.33 23.06
CA GLY A 191 19.90 17.97 23.27
C GLY A 191 18.78 17.22 22.54
N PRO A 192 17.50 17.44 22.90
CA PRO A 192 16.38 16.80 22.22
C PRO A 192 16.45 17.15 20.72
N ALA A 193 16.34 16.14 19.86
CA ALA A 193 16.66 16.18 18.43
C ALA A 193 16.20 17.48 17.74
N THR A 194 17.16 18.34 17.41
CA THR A 194 16.96 19.60 16.69
C THR A 194 16.90 19.43 15.17
N THR A 195 16.82 18.19 14.66
CA THR A 195 16.95 17.87 13.23
C THR A 195 15.71 18.17 12.39
N GLY A 196 14.55 18.47 13.00
CA GLY A 196 13.41 18.98 12.26
C GLY A 196 13.55 20.47 11.97
N VAL A 197 13.16 20.94 10.78
CA VAL A 197 13.18 22.36 10.35
C VAL A 197 12.12 23.16 11.11
N GLY A 198 12.29 23.31 12.42
CA GLY A 198 11.37 24.00 13.31
C GLY A 198 11.98 25.26 13.86
N GLY A 199 11.62 26.40 13.27
CA GLY A 199 11.73 27.68 13.95
C GLY A 199 11.02 27.66 15.30
N ALA A 200 11.43 28.59 16.16
CA ALA A 200 11.20 28.70 17.60
C ALA A 200 9.75 28.83 18.12
N ASP A 201 8.75 28.25 17.44
CA ASP A 201 7.39 28.09 17.98
C ASP A 201 7.35 26.83 18.87
N SER A 202 7.85 26.97 20.09
CA SER A 202 8.03 25.90 21.09
C SER A 202 6.73 25.17 21.47
N ASN A 203 5.59 25.87 21.46
CA ASN A 203 4.41 25.45 22.23
C ASN A 203 3.67 24.18 21.77
N MET A 204 3.81 23.74 20.53
CA MET A 204 3.16 22.48 20.09
C MET A 204 4.19 21.43 19.67
N ARG A 205 5.47 21.80 19.41
CA ARG A 205 6.58 20.83 19.39
C ARG A 205 6.67 20.18 20.76
N ASP A 206 6.61 20.99 21.81
CA ASP A 206 6.54 20.53 23.19
C ASP A 206 5.28 19.68 23.44
N GLY A 207 4.16 19.94 22.76
CA GLY A 207 2.92 19.17 22.89
C GLY A 207 2.95 17.79 22.21
N ILE A 208 3.65 17.65 21.09
CA ILE A 208 3.79 16.37 20.36
C ILE A 208 4.90 15.53 20.99
N PHE A 209 6.03 16.14 21.34
CA PHE A 209 7.10 15.48 22.10
C PHE A 209 6.79 15.32 23.60
N ALA A 210 5.66 15.85 24.11
CA ALA A 210 5.16 15.51 25.43
C ALA A 210 4.66 14.06 25.51
N ILE A 211 4.33 13.44 24.38
CA ILE A 211 4.05 12.01 24.31
C ILE A 211 5.39 11.29 24.46
N GLN A 212 5.58 10.64 25.61
CA GLN A 212 6.85 10.08 26.03
C GLN A 212 7.37 8.99 25.05
N GLU A 213 6.45 8.30 24.38
CA GLU A 213 6.70 7.28 23.33
C GLU A 213 7.24 7.87 22.02
N LEU A 214 7.11 9.18 21.79
CA LEU A 214 7.60 9.87 20.57
C LEU A 214 8.99 10.49 20.74
N LYS A 215 9.60 10.39 21.93
CA LYS A 215 10.89 11.03 22.25
C LYS A 215 12.11 10.27 21.71
N GLU A 216 11.98 8.96 21.47
CA GLU A 216 13.10 8.10 21.03
C GLU A 216 13.07 7.78 19.53
N VAL A 217 12.14 8.36 18.78
CA VAL A 217 12.06 8.17 17.33
C VAL A 217 13.21 8.94 16.69
N ASN A 218 14.28 8.21 16.37
CA ASN A 218 15.31 8.71 15.48
C ASN A 218 14.64 8.98 14.13
N VAL A 219 14.87 10.15 13.54
CA VAL A 219 14.22 10.56 12.30
C VAL A 219 14.71 9.65 11.18
N ASP A 220 13.95 8.61 10.83
CA ASP A 220 14.20 7.84 9.62
C ASP A 220 13.85 8.76 8.44
N GLU A 221 14.84 9.12 7.62
CA GLU A 221 14.59 9.88 6.39
C GLU A 221 13.92 8.95 5.35
N GLU A 222 12.60 8.75 5.47
CA GLU A 222 11.81 8.21 4.38
C GLU A 222 11.62 9.31 3.32
N GLN A 223 12.42 9.25 2.26
CA GLN A 223 12.16 10.06 1.07
C GLN A 223 10.88 9.56 0.41
N GLU A 224 9.82 10.35 0.50
CA GLU A 224 8.64 10.22 -0.35
C GLU A 224 9.07 10.42 -1.82
N ARG A 225 9.44 9.34 -2.51
CA ARG A 225 9.41 9.33 -3.98
C ARG A 225 7.94 9.38 -4.37
N GLU A 226 7.54 10.43 -5.08
CA GLU A 226 6.21 10.54 -5.65
C GLU A 226 5.87 9.26 -6.43
N VAL A 227 5.03 8.42 -5.82
CA VAL A 227 4.45 7.26 -6.46
C VAL A 227 3.55 7.81 -7.57
N LYS A 228 3.71 7.27 -8.79
CA LYS A 228 2.90 7.59 -9.97
C LYS A 228 1.44 7.72 -9.55
N HIS A 229 0.82 8.87 -9.83
CA HIS A 229 -0.61 9.08 -9.61
C HIS A 229 -1.39 8.01 -10.39
N GLU A 230 -1.91 7.00 -9.70
CA GLU A 230 -2.81 6.02 -10.29
C GLU A 230 -4.18 6.68 -10.45
N ILE A 231 -4.51 7.04 -11.68
CA ILE A 231 -5.84 7.51 -12.04
C ILE A 231 -6.74 6.28 -12.18
N GLU A 232 -7.56 5.99 -11.17
CA GLU A 232 -8.61 4.97 -11.27
C GLU A 232 -9.66 5.42 -12.30
N ARG A 233 -9.65 4.79 -13.49
CA ARG A 233 -10.74 4.92 -14.48
C ARG A 233 -11.78 3.84 -14.25
N GLU A 234 -12.85 4.18 -13.54
CA GLU A 234 -14.04 3.34 -13.49
C GLU A 234 -14.75 3.34 -14.86
N THR A 235 -14.88 2.17 -15.48
CA THR A 235 -15.67 2.00 -16.71
C THR A 235 -17.09 1.56 -16.34
N HIS A 236 -18.05 2.49 -16.42
CA HIS A 236 -19.47 2.16 -16.32
C HIS A 236 -19.96 1.58 -17.66
N ILE A 237 -20.33 0.30 -17.68
CA ILE A 237 -20.97 -0.33 -18.84
C ILE A 237 -22.48 -0.20 -18.68
N GLU A 238 -23.07 0.81 -19.34
CA GLU A 238 -24.52 0.92 -19.45
C GLU A 238 -25.02 -0.10 -20.48
N ARG A 239 -25.75 -1.13 -20.02
CA ARG A 239 -26.33 -2.14 -20.91
C ARG A 239 -27.65 -1.61 -21.47
N PRO A 240 -27.89 -1.69 -22.78
CA PRO A 240 -29.16 -1.28 -23.36
C PRO A 240 -30.33 -2.10 -22.78
N PRO A 241 -31.53 -1.51 -22.69
CA PRO A 241 -32.71 -2.19 -22.18
C PRO A 241 -33.05 -3.44 -23.00
N ARG A 242 -33.58 -4.47 -22.32
CA ARG A 242 -33.94 -5.75 -22.97
C ARG A 242 -35.00 -5.51 -24.05
N VAL A 243 -34.65 -5.83 -25.29
CA VAL A 243 -35.60 -5.84 -26.42
C VAL A 243 -36.27 -7.20 -26.49
N SER A 244 -37.60 -7.23 -26.61
CA SER A 244 -38.35 -8.46 -26.86
C SER A 244 -37.99 -9.01 -28.25
N PRO A 245 -37.67 -10.31 -28.39
CA PRO A 245 -37.31 -10.90 -29.67
C PRO A 245 -38.47 -10.75 -30.67
N ALA A 246 -38.15 -10.42 -31.92
CA ALA A 246 -39.13 -10.34 -32.99
C ALA A 246 -39.73 -11.73 -33.26
N ASN A 247 -41.05 -11.78 -33.41
CA ASN A 247 -41.75 -13.01 -33.77
C ASN A 247 -41.25 -13.51 -35.13
N ALA A 248 -40.78 -14.77 -35.16
CA ALA A 248 -40.29 -15.39 -36.38
C ALA A 248 -41.39 -15.39 -37.46
N PRO A 249 -41.05 -15.08 -38.73
CA PRO A 249 -42.00 -15.19 -39.82
C PRO A 249 -42.36 -16.66 -40.02
N ARG A 250 -43.67 -16.95 -40.00
CA ARG A 250 -44.26 -18.25 -40.24
C ARG A 250 -43.96 -18.68 -41.68
N ILE A 251 -43.04 -19.64 -41.85
CA ILE A 251 -42.75 -20.25 -43.15
C ILE A 251 -43.91 -21.21 -43.47
N GLU A 252 -44.80 -20.82 -44.37
CA GLU A 252 -45.77 -21.74 -44.97
C GLU A 252 -45.05 -22.65 -45.95
N ARG A 253 -45.03 -23.96 -45.66
CA ARG A 253 -44.51 -24.99 -46.56
C ARG A 253 -45.53 -25.24 -47.67
N THR A 254 -45.37 -24.57 -48.81
CA THR A 254 -46.00 -25.01 -50.06
C THR A 254 -45.17 -26.15 -50.66
N LEU A 255 -45.71 -27.35 -50.62
CA LEU A 255 -45.22 -28.51 -51.36
C LEU A 255 -45.48 -28.30 -52.85
N ALA A 256 -44.43 -28.30 -53.67
CA ALA A 256 -44.54 -28.47 -55.11
C ALA A 256 -43.61 -29.61 -55.53
N VAL A 257 -44.22 -30.77 -55.78
CA VAL A 257 -43.62 -31.90 -56.49
C VAL A 257 -43.97 -31.71 -57.95
N HIS A 258 -42.99 -31.51 -58.82
CA HIS A 258 -43.16 -31.74 -60.24
C HIS A 258 -42.07 -32.68 -60.78
N ARG A 259 -42.56 -33.59 -61.62
CA ARG A 259 -41.91 -34.74 -62.26
C ARG A 259 -40.67 -34.38 -63.05
#